data_AF-A0AAU4M9B4-F1
#
_entry.id   AF-A0AAU4M9B4-F1
#
_cell.length_a   1.000
_cell.length_b   1.000
_cell.length_c   1.000
_cell.angle_alpha   90.00
_cell.angle_beta   90.00
_cell.angle_gamma   90.00
#
_symmetry.space_group_name_H-M   'P 1'
#
loop_
_entity.id
_entity.type
_entity.pdbx_description
1 polymer ?
#
loop_
_entity_poly.entity_id
_entity_poly.type
_entity_poly.pdbx_seq_one_letter_code
_entity_poly.pdbx_strand_id
1 'polypeptide(L)'
;MGGTVNDSQYVWSSLTFPTTTTMTMDYSPQVAIDTAAGTVARVGGPWESLTARNSGRCADVANYDFSQASPLIQWSCGAGANQNFWFKDLGTGYVQIMARHSGKCLDVADASTADGAAVVQNTCTTATSQQWKVQKITGTTTYIGLVARHSGKCLDVTNRSTADGTTLEQWTCNNGTNQQWQHTTV
;
A
#
# COMPACT_ATOMS: atom_id res chain seq x y z
N MET A 1 -19.17 6.44 -9.61
CA MET A 1 -19.76 6.31 -10.97
C MET A 1 -19.31 4.97 -11.51
N GLY A 2 -20.23 4.12 -11.97
CA GLY A 2 -19.90 2.81 -12.55
C GLY A 2 -19.57 2.95 -14.04
N GLY A 3 -18.50 2.29 -14.49
CA GLY A 3 -18.11 2.23 -15.90
C GLY A 3 -19.10 1.42 -16.75
N THR A 4 -18.73 1.18 -18.01
CA THR A 4 -19.45 0.29 -18.90
C THR A 4 -19.35 -1.17 -18.42
N VAL A 5 -20.18 -2.06 -18.97
CA VAL A 5 -20.08 -3.51 -18.68
C VAL A 5 -18.66 -4.03 -18.95
N ASN A 6 -17.97 -3.50 -19.96
CA ASN A 6 -16.62 -3.91 -20.34
C ASN A 6 -15.54 -3.43 -19.35
N ASP A 7 -15.86 -2.49 -18.45
CA ASP A 7 -14.95 -2.03 -17.40
C ASP A 7 -15.03 -2.90 -16.14
N SER A 8 -15.97 -3.85 -16.09
CA SER A 8 -16.14 -4.78 -14.97
C SER A 8 -14.87 -5.60 -14.73
N GLN A 9 -14.54 -5.81 -13.46
CA GLN A 9 -13.39 -6.60 -13.04
C GLN A 9 -13.85 -7.96 -12.49
N TYR A 10 -12.96 -8.94 -12.52
CA TYR A 10 -13.21 -10.27 -11.95
C TYR A 10 -12.65 -10.35 -10.53
N VAL A 11 -13.38 -11.04 -9.65
CA VAL A 11 -12.89 -11.40 -8.31
C VAL A 11 -12.81 -12.90 -8.22
N TRP A 12 -11.61 -13.41 -7.99
CA TRP A 12 -11.38 -14.82 -7.73
C TRP A 12 -11.14 -14.99 -6.24
N SER A 13 -11.82 -15.95 -5.61
CA SER A 13 -11.62 -16.27 -4.19
C SER A 13 -11.73 -17.78 -3.97
N SER A 14 -11.05 -18.27 -2.92
CA SER A 14 -11.11 -19.67 -2.52
C SER A 14 -12.41 -19.96 -1.77
N LEU A 15 -13.18 -20.93 -2.27
CA LEU A 15 -14.27 -21.54 -1.54
C LEU A 15 -13.73 -22.72 -0.73
N THR A 16 -13.86 -22.66 0.59
CA THR A 16 -13.41 -23.72 1.51
C THR A 16 -14.63 -24.42 2.12
N PHE A 17 -14.53 -25.72 2.39
CA PHE A 17 -15.56 -26.51 3.08
C PHE A 17 -15.02 -27.02 4.42
N PRO A 18 -15.09 -26.24 5.51
CA PRO A 18 -14.56 -26.66 6.81
C PRO A 18 -15.25 -27.90 7.37
N THR A 19 -16.54 -28.07 7.05
CA THR A 19 -17.32 -29.27 7.32
C THR A 19 -18.12 -29.67 6.09
N THR A 20 -18.78 -30.83 6.13
CA THR A 20 -19.65 -31.30 5.05
C THR A 20 -20.91 -30.45 4.84
N THR A 21 -21.21 -29.52 5.74
CA THR A 21 -22.43 -28.69 5.72
C THR A 21 -22.13 -27.20 5.82
N THR A 22 -20.85 -26.81 5.81
CA THR A 22 -20.44 -25.41 5.89
C THR A 22 -19.49 -25.08 4.76
N MET A 23 -19.58 -23.85 4.28
CA MET A 23 -18.67 -23.30 3.30
C MET A 23 -18.26 -21.89 3.71
N THR A 24 -17.02 -21.51 3.43
CA THR A 24 -16.51 -20.15 3.65
C THR A 24 -15.87 -19.60 2.38
N MET A 25 -16.04 -18.30 2.17
CA MET A 25 -15.48 -17.57 1.03
C MET A 25 -14.98 -16.22 1.54
N ASP A 26 -13.89 -16.23 2.31
CA ASP A 26 -13.26 -14.99 2.77
C ASP A 26 -12.59 -14.25 1.61
N TYR A 27 -12.30 -12.97 1.76
CA TYR A 27 -11.55 -12.20 0.76
C TYR A 27 -10.05 -12.34 1.00
N SER A 28 -9.26 -12.43 -0.08
CA SER A 28 -7.82 -12.24 -0.03
C SER A 28 -7.40 -11.34 -1.19
N PRO A 29 -6.44 -10.43 -0.99
CA PRO A 29 -6.00 -9.53 -2.05
C PRO A 29 -5.29 -10.27 -3.19
N GLN A 30 -4.73 -11.44 -2.89
CA GLN A 30 -4.12 -12.31 -3.88
C GLN A 30 -4.51 -13.77 -3.59
N VAL A 31 -4.65 -14.54 -4.65
CA VAL A 31 -4.85 -15.98 -4.61
C VAL A 31 -3.72 -16.64 -5.39
N ALA A 32 -3.16 -17.73 -4.85
CA ALA A 32 -2.24 -18.61 -5.57
C ALA A 32 -3.02 -19.87 -6.01
N ILE A 33 -2.91 -20.21 -7.29
CA ILE A 33 -3.59 -21.36 -7.88
C ILE A 33 -2.52 -22.29 -8.43
N ASP A 34 -2.44 -23.48 -7.86
CA ASP A 34 -1.61 -24.57 -8.38
C ASP A 34 -2.55 -25.57 -9.07
N THR A 35 -2.55 -25.54 -10.40
CA THR A 35 -3.42 -26.40 -11.21
C THR A 35 -2.92 -27.84 -11.26
N ALA A 36 -1.63 -28.10 -11.03
CA ALA A 36 -1.08 -29.44 -11.01
C ALA A 36 -1.40 -30.15 -9.69
N ALA A 37 -1.30 -29.42 -8.57
CA ALA A 37 -1.68 -29.93 -7.25
C ALA A 37 -3.19 -29.86 -6.99
N GLY A 38 -3.94 -29.09 -7.78
CA GLY A 38 -5.37 -28.86 -7.58
C GLY A 38 -5.66 -28.03 -6.33
N THR A 39 -4.78 -27.08 -5.97
CA THR A 39 -4.90 -26.29 -4.75
C THR A 39 -5.09 -24.80 -5.04
N VAL A 40 -5.82 -24.14 -4.14
CA VAL A 40 -6.03 -22.70 -4.14
C VAL A 40 -5.67 -22.18 -2.75
N ALA A 41 -4.65 -21.35 -2.67
CA ALA A 41 -4.17 -20.77 -1.42
C ALA A 41 -4.43 -19.27 -1.39
N ARG A 42 -4.87 -18.76 -0.24
CA ARG A 42 -4.95 -17.33 0.03
C ARG A 42 -3.53 -16.81 0.23
N VAL A 43 -3.16 -15.76 -0.48
CA VAL A 43 -1.90 -15.05 -0.25
C VAL A 43 -2.24 -13.71 0.38
N GLY A 44 -1.75 -13.50 1.59
CA GLY A 44 -2.09 -12.32 2.37
C GLY A 44 -1.30 -12.25 3.67
N GLY A 45 -1.41 -11.10 4.33
CA GLY A 45 -0.87 -10.82 5.65
C GLY A 45 -1.81 -9.88 6.40
N PRO A 46 -1.42 -9.41 7.60
CA PRO A 46 -2.18 -8.38 8.29
C PRO A 46 -2.32 -7.13 7.43
N TRP A 47 -3.40 -6.40 7.65
CA TRP A 47 -3.51 -5.03 7.18
C TRP A 47 -2.83 -4.10 8.17
N GLU A 48 -2.13 -3.10 7.67
CA GLU A 48 -1.37 -2.16 8.47
C GLU A 48 -1.77 -0.72 8.14
N SER A 49 -1.89 0.13 9.15
CA SER A 49 -1.92 1.58 8.97
C SER A 49 -0.50 2.14 8.94
N LEU A 50 -0.29 3.28 8.27
CA LEU A 50 0.98 3.99 8.25
C LEU A 50 0.81 5.40 8.80
N THR A 51 1.25 5.62 10.04
CA THR A 51 1.13 6.92 10.72
C THR A 51 2.43 7.72 10.60
N ALA A 52 2.38 8.90 10.00
CA ALA A 52 3.52 9.79 9.89
C ALA A 52 3.95 10.32 11.25
N ARG A 53 5.24 10.23 11.58
CA ARG A 53 5.78 10.65 12.88
C ARG A 53 5.66 12.15 13.13
N ASN A 54 5.73 12.98 12.08
CA ASN A 54 5.64 14.44 12.23
C ASN A 54 4.23 14.95 12.53
N SER A 55 3.19 14.33 11.98
CA SER A 55 1.82 14.85 12.01
C SER A 55 0.86 13.98 12.83
N GLY A 56 1.20 12.71 13.06
CA GLY A 56 0.27 11.73 13.64
C GLY A 56 -0.88 11.35 12.69
N ARG A 57 -0.80 11.73 11.41
CA ARG A 57 -1.79 11.42 10.38
C ARG A 57 -1.42 10.15 9.64
N CYS A 58 -2.43 9.45 9.16
CA CYS A 58 -2.29 8.19 8.45
C CYS A 58 -2.14 8.43 6.95
N ALA A 59 -1.31 7.63 6.28
CA ALA A 59 -1.35 7.53 4.82
C ALA A 59 -2.75 7.08 4.38
N ASP A 60 -3.29 7.73 3.36
CA ASP A 60 -4.68 7.62 2.94
C ASP A 60 -4.74 7.76 1.42
N VAL A 61 -5.37 6.82 0.74
CA VAL A 61 -5.69 6.99 -0.68
C VAL A 61 -6.90 7.92 -0.79
N ALA A 62 -6.67 9.08 -1.42
CA ALA A 62 -7.61 10.19 -1.40
C ALA A 62 -9.03 9.78 -1.84
N ASN A 63 -10.02 10.26 -1.08
CA ASN A 63 -11.45 10.13 -1.39
C ASN A 63 -11.97 8.68 -1.54
N TYR A 64 -11.29 7.67 -0.98
CA TYR A 64 -11.62 6.26 -1.24
C TYR A 64 -11.65 5.90 -2.73
N ASP A 65 -10.89 6.63 -3.54
CA ASP A 65 -10.94 6.44 -4.98
C ASP A 65 -10.40 5.07 -5.37
N PHE A 66 -11.00 4.45 -6.39
CA PHE A 66 -10.57 3.18 -6.96
C PHE A 66 -9.81 3.40 -8.28
N SER A 67 -9.73 4.62 -8.79
CA SER A 67 -9.06 4.93 -10.04
C SER A 67 -7.54 4.77 -9.95
N GLN A 68 -6.88 4.68 -11.11
CA GLN A 68 -5.42 4.75 -11.18
C GLN A 68 -4.96 6.20 -11.07
N ALA A 69 -3.72 6.42 -10.63
CA ALA A 69 -3.14 7.73 -10.38
C ALA A 69 -3.86 8.57 -9.29
N SER A 70 -4.75 7.98 -8.49
CA SER A 70 -5.27 8.68 -7.30
C SER A 70 -4.13 8.94 -6.32
N PRO A 71 -3.99 10.17 -5.80
CA PRO A 71 -2.89 10.53 -4.93
C PRO A 71 -3.00 9.83 -3.58
N LEU A 72 -1.84 9.44 -3.04
CA LEU A 72 -1.69 9.15 -1.64
C LEU A 72 -1.52 10.48 -0.90
N ILE A 73 -2.31 10.67 0.16
CA ILE A 73 -2.30 11.85 1.01
C ILE A 73 -2.08 11.41 2.47
N GLN A 74 -1.88 12.37 3.37
CA GLN A 74 -2.12 12.12 4.79
C GLN A 74 -3.53 12.57 5.16
N TRP A 75 -4.18 11.81 6.04
CA TRP A 75 -5.46 12.15 6.63
C TRP A 75 -5.54 11.74 8.10
N SER A 76 -6.50 12.32 8.83
CA SER A 76 -6.83 11.92 10.20
C SER A 76 -7.11 10.42 10.23
N CYS A 77 -6.42 9.71 11.13
CA CYS A 77 -6.50 8.26 11.22
C CYS A 77 -7.91 7.81 11.60
N GLY A 78 -8.46 6.87 10.85
CA GLY A 78 -9.78 6.28 11.08
C GLY A 78 -9.80 4.79 10.75
N ALA A 79 -10.99 4.20 10.66
CA ALA A 79 -11.18 2.79 10.35
C ALA A 79 -11.31 2.52 8.83
N GLY A 80 -10.82 3.44 8.01
CA GLY A 80 -11.06 3.41 6.58
C GLY A 80 -10.19 2.43 5.82
N ALA A 81 -10.79 1.60 4.95
CA ALA A 81 -10.03 0.63 4.17
C ALA A 81 -9.03 1.29 3.19
N ASN A 82 -9.21 2.57 2.86
CA ASN A 82 -8.26 3.36 2.06
C ASN A 82 -7.02 3.84 2.85
N GLN A 83 -6.99 3.60 4.17
CA GLN A 83 -5.85 3.86 5.07
C GLN A 83 -5.15 2.57 5.51
N ASN A 84 -5.61 1.41 5.03
CA ASN A 84 -5.11 0.10 5.40
C ASN A 84 -4.32 -0.48 4.23
N PHE A 85 -3.11 -0.95 4.50
CA PHE A 85 -2.18 -1.42 3.48
C PHE A 85 -1.63 -2.80 3.81
N TRP A 86 -1.45 -3.63 2.79
CA TRP A 86 -0.76 -4.90 2.92
C TRP A 86 0.67 -4.77 2.39
N PHE A 87 1.62 -5.14 3.23
CA PHE A 87 3.04 -5.21 2.91
C PHE A 87 3.35 -6.59 2.33
N LYS A 88 3.20 -6.73 1.01
CA LYS A 88 3.51 -7.96 0.30
C LYS A 88 5.03 -8.10 0.13
N ASP A 89 5.63 -9.02 0.87
CA ASP A 89 7.04 -9.37 0.67
C ASP A 89 7.25 -10.01 -0.71
N LEU A 90 8.27 -9.53 -1.42
CA LEU A 90 8.69 -10.05 -2.73
C LEU A 90 9.82 -11.08 -2.63
N GLY A 91 10.34 -11.36 -1.42
CA GLY A 91 11.44 -12.28 -1.20
C GLY A 91 12.82 -11.73 -1.62
N THR A 92 12.88 -10.48 -2.07
CA THR A 92 14.11 -9.81 -2.53
C THR A 92 14.58 -8.70 -1.57
N GLY A 93 14.02 -8.63 -0.36
CA GLY A 93 14.23 -7.52 0.58
C GLY A 93 13.46 -6.24 0.23
N TYR A 94 12.47 -6.34 -0.66
CA TYR A 94 11.56 -5.27 -1.05
C TYR A 94 10.12 -5.76 -0.88
N VAL A 95 9.21 -4.82 -0.67
CA VAL A 95 7.77 -5.07 -0.59
C VAL A 95 7.02 -4.33 -1.69
N GLN A 96 5.85 -4.84 -2.05
CA GLN A 96 4.78 -3.99 -2.61
C GLN A 96 3.82 -3.61 -1.49
N ILE A 97 3.40 -2.34 -1.48
CA ILE A 97 2.45 -1.82 -0.50
C ILE A 97 1.13 -1.64 -1.21
N MET A 98 0.11 -2.40 -0.82
CA MET A 98 -1.14 -2.46 -1.56
C MET A 98 -2.31 -2.01 -0.69
N ALA A 99 -3.10 -1.06 -1.19
CA ALA A 99 -4.25 -0.51 -0.49
C ALA A 99 -5.40 -1.52 -0.41
N ARG A 100 -5.98 -1.68 0.78
CA ARG A 100 -7.01 -2.69 1.07
C ARG A 100 -8.28 -2.46 0.27
N HIS A 101 -8.72 -1.22 0.12
CA HIS A 101 -10.00 -0.93 -0.54
C HIS A 101 -9.92 -1.20 -2.05
N SER A 102 -8.83 -0.83 -2.71
CA SER A 102 -8.72 -0.86 -4.17
C SER A 102 -7.95 -2.04 -4.75
N GLY A 103 -7.15 -2.74 -3.93
CA GLY A 103 -6.23 -3.78 -4.40
C GLY A 103 -5.08 -3.25 -5.26
N LYS A 104 -4.85 -1.93 -5.27
CA LYS A 104 -3.80 -1.26 -6.04
C LYS A 104 -2.56 -1.00 -5.19
N CYS A 105 -1.41 -0.93 -5.86
CA CYS A 105 -0.11 -0.74 -5.22
C CYS A 105 0.27 0.74 -5.19
N LEU A 106 0.96 1.15 -4.11
CA LEU A 106 1.60 2.46 -4.03
C LEU A 106 2.74 2.54 -5.05
N ASP A 107 2.72 3.60 -5.83
CA ASP A 107 3.58 3.84 -6.99
C ASP A 107 4.10 5.28 -6.96
N VAL A 108 5.37 5.48 -7.27
CA VAL A 108 5.87 6.84 -7.55
C VAL A 108 5.42 7.22 -8.96
N ALA A 109 4.66 8.31 -9.07
CA ALA A 109 4.08 8.76 -10.33
C ALA A 109 5.12 8.83 -11.47
N ASP A 110 4.76 8.24 -12.61
CA ASP A 110 5.56 8.15 -13.83
C ASP A 110 6.97 7.54 -13.63
N ALA A 111 7.17 6.77 -12.55
CA ALA A 111 8.48 6.28 -12.11
C ALA A 111 9.53 7.40 -12.02
N SER A 112 9.09 8.63 -11.72
CA SER A 112 9.96 9.80 -11.64
C SER A 112 11.08 9.59 -10.62
N THR A 113 12.25 10.15 -10.88
CA THR A 113 13.37 10.20 -9.94
C THR A 113 13.56 11.59 -9.32
N ALA A 114 12.67 12.54 -9.61
CA ALA A 114 12.73 13.89 -9.05
C ALA A 114 12.21 13.94 -7.61
N ASP A 115 12.76 14.85 -6.80
CA ASP A 115 12.14 15.23 -5.54
C ASP A 115 10.77 15.87 -5.81
N GLY A 116 9.80 15.57 -4.96
CA GLY A 116 8.44 16.09 -5.06
C GLY A 116 7.52 15.34 -6.02
N ALA A 117 7.98 14.21 -6.59
CA ALA A 117 7.09 13.35 -7.36
C ALA A 117 6.06 12.69 -6.42
N ALA A 118 4.78 12.87 -6.72
CA ALA A 118 3.69 12.32 -5.91
C ALA A 118 3.72 10.80 -5.87
N VAL A 119 3.32 10.24 -4.73
CA VAL A 119 2.99 8.83 -4.62
C VAL A 119 1.50 8.66 -4.89
N VAL A 120 1.15 7.71 -5.73
CA VAL A 120 -0.21 7.42 -6.19
C VAL A 120 -0.51 5.94 -6.00
N GLN A 121 -1.77 5.55 -6.18
CA GLN A 121 -2.11 4.13 -6.37
C GLN A 121 -2.18 3.79 -7.87
N ASN A 122 -1.66 2.62 -8.25
CA ASN A 122 -1.80 2.07 -9.59
C ASN A 122 -2.01 0.57 -9.55
N THR A 123 -2.46 -0.01 -10.67
CA THR A 123 -2.49 -1.47 -10.83
C THR A 123 -1.12 -2.06 -10.48
N CYS A 124 -1.10 -3.07 -9.62
CA CYS A 124 0.14 -3.70 -9.19
C CYS A 124 0.84 -4.36 -10.40
N THR A 125 2.10 -4.00 -10.62
CA THR A 125 2.98 -4.57 -11.66
C THR A 125 4.31 -5.00 -11.04
N THR A 126 5.28 -5.40 -11.85
CA THR A 126 6.66 -5.66 -11.40
C THR A 126 7.55 -4.41 -11.44
N ALA A 127 6.99 -3.23 -11.76
CA ALA A 127 7.75 -1.98 -11.85
C ALA A 127 8.47 -1.67 -10.53
N THR A 128 9.73 -1.23 -10.63
CA THR A 128 10.54 -0.89 -9.45
C THR A 128 10.07 0.36 -8.73
N SER A 129 9.26 1.23 -9.36
CA SER A 129 8.60 2.39 -8.72
C SER A 129 7.50 1.99 -7.74
N GLN A 130 7.01 0.74 -7.83
CA GLN A 130 6.02 0.17 -6.92
C GLN A 130 6.65 -0.72 -5.83
N GLN A 131 7.98 -0.75 -5.75
CA GLN A 131 8.71 -1.59 -4.82
C GLN A 131 9.41 -0.73 -3.79
N TRP A 132 9.20 -1.05 -2.53
CA TRP A 132 9.66 -0.25 -1.40
C TRP A 132 10.58 -1.08 -0.53
N LYS A 133 11.71 -0.51 -0.14
CA LYS A 133 12.56 -1.06 0.91
C LYS A 133 12.07 -0.52 2.24
N VAL A 134 11.71 -1.41 3.15
CA VAL A 134 11.45 -1.05 4.55
C VAL A 134 12.79 -0.84 5.24
N GLN A 135 13.10 0.41 5.56
CA GLN A 135 14.34 0.82 6.20
C GLN A 135 14.13 1.05 7.69
N LYS A 136 14.96 0.41 8.53
CA LYS A 136 14.99 0.69 9.97
C LYS A 136 15.52 2.11 10.22
N ILE A 137 14.89 2.84 11.13
CA ILE A 137 15.37 4.16 11.58
C ILE A 137 16.28 3.98 12.78
N THR A 138 17.51 4.49 12.71
CA THR A 138 18.47 4.39 13.82
C THR A 138 17.95 5.12 15.07
N GLY A 139 18.10 4.48 16.24
CA GLY A 139 17.68 5.05 17.52
C GLY A 139 16.21 4.84 17.88
N THR A 140 15.45 4.08 17.09
CA THR A 140 14.07 3.70 17.41
C THR A 140 13.73 2.33 16.82
N THR A 141 12.81 1.62 17.47
CA THR A 141 12.21 0.38 16.95
C THR A 141 10.77 0.58 16.47
N THR A 142 10.21 1.79 16.66
CA THR A 142 8.81 2.12 16.38
C THR A 142 8.60 2.60 14.96
N TYR A 143 9.59 3.30 14.41
CA TYR A 143 9.46 3.97 13.12
C TYR A 143 10.32 3.31 12.03
N ILE A 144 9.77 3.29 10.83
CA ILE A 144 10.41 2.83 9.61
C ILE A 144 10.49 3.97 8.59
N GLY A 145 11.42 3.87 7.66
CA GLY A 145 11.42 4.60 6.40
C GLY A 145 10.97 3.69 5.26
N LEU A 146 10.33 4.25 4.24
CA LEU A 146 9.96 3.54 3.02
C LEU A 146 10.73 4.14 1.86
N VAL A 147 11.65 3.37 1.28
CA VAL A 147 12.53 3.85 0.22
C VAL A 147 12.14 3.21 -1.11
N ALA A 148 11.79 4.02 -2.10
CA ALA A 148 11.44 3.53 -3.43
C ALA A 148 12.67 2.89 -4.10
N ARG A 149 12.50 1.67 -4.64
CA ARG A 149 13.59 0.86 -5.19
C ARG A 149 14.25 1.52 -6.39
N HIS A 150 13.48 2.21 -7.23
CA HIS A 150 13.98 2.79 -8.49
C HIS A 150 14.80 4.08 -8.27
N SER A 151 14.42 4.92 -7.32
CA SER A 151 15.01 6.24 -7.11
C SER A 151 15.90 6.34 -5.87
N GLY A 152 15.76 5.42 -4.92
CA GLY A 152 16.42 5.50 -3.61
C GLY A 152 15.88 6.61 -2.71
N LYS A 153 14.72 7.20 -3.05
CA LYS A 153 14.08 8.28 -2.29
C LYS A 153 13.04 7.75 -1.30
N CYS A 154 12.81 8.52 -0.26
CA CYS A 154 11.92 8.16 0.86
C CYS A 154 10.50 8.65 0.62
N LEU A 155 9.50 7.89 1.06
CA LEU A 155 8.12 8.37 1.21
C LEU A 155 8.10 9.53 2.23
N ASP A 156 7.56 10.67 1.81
CA ASP A 156 7.67 11.96 2.49
C ASP A 156 6.29 12.66 2.56
N VAL A 157 5.97 13.23 3.72
CA VAL A 157 4.87 14.21 3.83
C VAL A 157 5.33 15.56 3.32
N THR A 158 4.78 15.97 2.16
CA THR A 158 5.12 17.22 1.47
C THR A 158 5.21 18.40 2.42
N ASN A 159 6.34 19.12 2.34
CA ASN A 159 6.62 20.31 3.17
C ASN A 159 6.48 20.11 4.69
N ARG A 160 6.57 18.87 5.19
CA ARG A 160 6.38 18.52 6.61
C ARG A 160 5.01 18.92 7.17
N SER A 161 4.02 19.11 6.30
CA SER A 161 2.69 19.55 6.69
C SER A 161 2.07 18.63 7.74
N THR A 162 1.21 19.20 8.58
CA THR A 162 0.37 18.45 9.53
C THR A 162 -1.11 18.48 9.15
N ALA A 163 -1.44 19.11 8.00
CA ALA A 163 -2.80 19.25 7.52
C ALA A 163 -3.29 17.99 6.78
N ASP A 164 -4.57 17.69 6.96
CA ASP A 164 -5.30 16.70 6.15
C ASP A 164 -5.28 17.09 4.68
N GLY A 165 -5.22 16.09 3.81
CA GLY A 165 -5.21 16.30 2.36
C GLY A 165 -3.84 16.61 1.78
N THR A 166 -2.79 16.70 2.62
CA THR A 166 -1.44 16.91 2.10
C THR A 166 -0.97 15.66 1.35
N THR A 167 -0.60 15.83 0.08
CA THR A 167 -0.02 14.77 -0.75
C THR A 167 1.24 14.19 -0.12
N LEU A 168 1.40 12.87 -0.25
CA LEU A 168 2.65 12.19 0.01
C LEU A 168 3.46 12.10 -1.28
N GLU A 169 4.74 12.38 -1.17
CA GLU A 169 5.67 12.45 -2.28
C GLU A 169 6.88 11.55 -2.01
N GLN A 170 7.73 11.36 -3.01
CA GLN A 170 9.10 10.93 -2.73
C GLN A 170 9.99 12.16 -2.53
N TRP A 171 10.92 12.06 -1.60
CA TRP A 171 11.97 13.05 -1.40
C TRP A 171 13.28 12.39 -1.02
N THR A 172 14.40 13.05 -1.35
CA THR A 172 15.73 12.66 -0.91
C THR A 172 15.73 12.34 0.59
N CYS A 173 16.15 11.11 0.94
CA CYS A 173 16.14 10.65 2.31
C CYS A 173 17.03 11.53 3.20
N ASN A 174 16.43 12.16 4.21
CA ASN A 174 17.11 13.09 5.11
C ASN A 174 16.85 12.78 6.60
N ASN A 175 16.22 11.63 6.88
CA ASN A 175 15.82 11.19 8.23
C ASN A 175 14.90 12.18 8.97
N GLY A 176 14.26 13.12 8.26
CA GLY A 176 13.21 13.98 8.81
C GLY A 176 12.05 13.16 9.35
N THR A 177 11.36 13.66 10.38
CA THR A 177 10.21 12.95 10.97
C THR A 177 9.04 12.81 10.00
N ASN A 178 8.97 13.64 8.95
CA ASN A 178 8.02 13.53 7.85
C ASN A 178 8.32 12.39 6.86
N GLN A 179 9.47 11.72 7.00
CA GLN A 179 9.84 10.54 6.22
C GLN A 179 9.82 9.25 7.06
N GLN A 180 9.28 9.34 8.28
CA GLN A 180 9.26 8.26 9.25
C GLN A 180 7.82 7.86 9.56
N TRP A 181 7.55 6.57 9.48
CA TRP A 181 6.22 6.01 9.55
C TRP A 181 6.17 4.98 10.66
N GLN A 182 5.17 5.07 11.53
CA GLN A 182 4.80 3.98 12.40
C GLN A 182 3.81 3.10 11.65
N HIS A 183 4.17 1.84 11.42
CA HIS A 183 3.24 0.87 10.87
C HIS A 183 2.62 0.01 11.99
N THR A 184 1.30 -0.16 11.98
CA THR A 184 0.57 -0.89 13.04
C THR A 184 -0.50 -1.77 12.42
N THR A 185 -0.62 -3.01 12.88
CA THR A 185 -1.70 -3.93 12.47
C THR A 185 -3.07 -3.39 12.83
N VAL A 186 -4.03 -3.48 11.91
CA VAL A 186 -5.42 -2.98 12.02
C VAL A 186 -6.46 -4.00 11.55
#